data_AF-A0A7X8JJ41-F1
#
_entry.id   AF-A0A7X8JJ41-F1
#
_cell.length_a   1.000
_cell.length_b   1.000
_cell.length_c   1.000
_cell.angle_alpha   90.00
_cell.angle_beta   90.00
_cell.angle_gamma   90.00
#
_symmetry.space_group_name_H-M   'P 1'
#
loop_
_entity.id
_entity.type
_entity.pdbx_description
1 polymer ?
#
loop_
_entity_poly.entity_id
_entity_poly.type
_entity_poly.pdbx_seq_one_letter_code
_entity_poly.pdbx_strand_id
1 'polypeptide(L)'
;MTGLPSVFTAEMQQLFARFGFRHEWPAFIASFSQPAAAGLRANTLKIPAGKLSSVLPIQDGVIKPVPWSSDGFYLPSGFRPGRLPGHSAGLFYIQEPSAMLPAVVLNAKPGERILDLCAAPGGKSTKIAADLQGEGLLWAN
;
A
#
# COMPACT_ATOMS: atom_id res chain seq x y z
N MET A 1 5.86 14.05 25.43
CA MET A 1 5.57 12.60 25.44
C MET A 1 4.37 12.38 24.54
N THR A 2 4.54 11.48 23.57
CA THR A 2 3.57 11.14 22.53
C THR A 2 2.23 10.74 23.13
N GLY A 3 1.12 11.13 22.51
CA GLY A 3 -0.24 10.78 22.92
C GLY A 3 -0.60 9.31 22.70
N LEU A 4 0.38 8.40 22.81
CA LEU A 4 0.18 6.97 22.66
C LEU A 4 -0.36 6.38 23.97
N PRO A 5 -1.27 5.39 23.91
CA PRO A 5 -1.74 4.73 25.11
C PRO A 5 -0.60 4.10 25.92
N SER A 6 -0.63 4.26 27.24
CA SER A 6 0.38 3.69 28.15
C SER A 6 0.41 2.16 28.08
N VAL A 7 -0.76 1.52 27.95
CA VAL A 7 -0.90 0.07 27.78
C VAL A 7 -0.17 -0.41 26.52
N PHE A 8 -0.42 0.23 25.37
CA PHE A 8 0.27 -0.09 24.12
C PHE A 8 1.78 0.03 24.26
N THR A 9 2.25 1.13 24.88
CA THR A 9 3.68 1.40 25.03
C THR A 9 4.36 0.34 25.90
N ALA A 10 3.74 -0.03 27.03
CA ALA A 10 4.27 -1.05 27.94
C ALA A 10 4.30 -2.44 27.29
N GLU A 11 3.22 -2.85 26.62
CA GLU A 11 3.13 -4.15 25.95
C GLU A 11 4.14 -4.27 24.81
N MET A 12 4.23 -3.27 23.93
CA MET A 12 5.18 -3.29 22.82
C MET A 12 6.63 -3.31 23.30
N GLN A 13 6.96 -2.58 24.36
CA GLN A 13 8.31 -2.61 24.93
C GLN A 13 8.68 -4.00 25.46
N GLN A 14 7.73 -4.70 26.09
CA GLN A 14 7.92 -6.08 26.53
C GLN A 14 8.10 -7.04 25.35
N LEU A 15 7.31 -6.90 24.28
CA LEU A 15 7.46 -7.71 23.06
C LEU A 15 8.83 -7.50 22.41
N PHE A 16 9.29 -6.26 22.29
CA PHE A 16 10.62 -5.95 21.76
C PHE A 16 11.72 -6.59 22.61
N ALA A 17 11.61 -6.53 23.94
CA ALA A 17 12.56 -7.22 24.81
C ALA A 17 12.51 -8.75 24.67
N ARG A 18 11.31 -9.33 24.61
CA ARG A 18 11.09 -10.79 24.51
C ARG A 18 11.67 -11.38 23.24
N PHE A 19 11.56 -10.66 22.11
CA PHE A 19 12.03 -11.12 20.81
C PHE A 19 13.44 -10.62 20.44
N GLY A 20 14.17 -10.00 21.37
CA GLY A 20 15.57 -9.58 21.15
C GLY A 20 15.74 -8.22 20.44
N PHE A 21 14.65 -7.49 20.20
CA PHE A 21 14.64 -6.19 19.52
C PHE A 21 14.70 -4.99 20.48
N ARG A 22 15.11 -5.17 21.74
CA ARG A 22 15.14 -4.07 22.74
C ARG A 22 15.89 -2.81 22.24
N HIS A 23 16.93 -3.00 21.45
CA HIS A 23 17.74 -1.90 20.89
C HIS A 23 17.00 -1.07 19.82
N GLU A 24 15.96 -1.61 19.19
CA GLU A 24 15.15 -0.91 18.19
C GLU A 24 14.00 -0.10 18.81
N TRP A 25 13.69 -0.32 20.09
CA TRP A 25 12.58 0.34 20.78
C TRP A 25 12.60 1.89 20.66
N PRO A 26 13.73 2.58 20.85
CA PRO A 26 13.79 4.03 20.68
C PRO A 26 13.41 4.48 19.27
N ALA A 27 13.86 3.75 18.24
CA ALA A 27 13.57 4.04 16.85
C ALA A 27 12.08 3.79 16.51
N PHE A 28 11.51 2.69 17.01
CA PHE A 28 10.09 2.39 16.87
C PHE A 28 9.21 3.49 17.46
N ILE A 29 9.46 3.93 18.69
CA ILE A 29 8.66 5.00 19.30
C ILE A 29 8.85 6.34 18.59
N ALA A 30 10.08 6.65 18.16
CA ALA A 30 10.34 7.87 17.39
C ALA A 30 9.59 7.88 16.04
N SER A 31 9.30 6.71 15.46
CA SER A 31 8.58 6.60 14.18
C SER A 31 7.14 7.11 14.23
N PHE A 32 6.46 7.05 15.38
CA PHE A 32 5.08 7.56 15.54
C PHE A 32 4.98 9.09 15.41
N SER A 33 6.10 9.80 15.51
CA SER A 33 6.18 11.24 15.29
C SER A 33 6.54 11.60 13.84
N GLN A 34 6.80 10.61 12.98
CA GLN A 34 7.14 10.83 11.57
C GLN A 34 5.87 10.95 10.71
N PRO A 35 5.92 11.68 9.59
CA PRO A 35 4.82 11.72 8.64
C PRO A 35 4.47 10.33 8.11
N ALA A 36 3.18 10.02 8.03
CA ALA A 36 2.73 8.80 7.39
C ALA A 36 3.12 8.78 5.90
N ALA A 37 3.56 7.62 5.41
CA ALA A 37 3.77 7.43 3.99
C ALA A 37 2.42 7.46 3.25
N ALA A 38 2.37 8.17 2.14
CA ALA A 38 1.25 8.13 1.21
C ALA A 38 1.69 7.44 -0.07
N GLY A 39 0.80 6.66 -0.67
CA GLY A 39 1.09 5.96 -1.90
C GLY A 39 -0.15 5.75 -2.75
N LEU A 40 0.09 5.36 -4.00
CA LEU A 40 -0.92 4.85 -4.89
C LEU A 40 -0.33 3.72 -5.73
N ARG A 41 -1.22 2.95 -6.35
CA ARG A 41 -0.87 1.82 -7.20
C ARG A 41 -1.57 1.96 -8.54
N ALA A 42 -0.85 1.80 -9.65
CA ALA A 42 -1.44 1.74 -10.97
C ALA A 42 -2.42 0.56 -11.07
N ASN A 43 -3.54 0.76 -11.77
CA ASN A 43 -4.37 -0.34 -12.23
C ASN A 43 -3.81 -0.82 -13.58
N THR A 44 -3.00 -1.87 -13.56
CA THR A 44 -2.33 -2.41 -14.76
C THR A 44 -3.27 -2.96 -15.81
N LEU A 45 -4.55 -3.18 -15.48
CA LEU A 45 -5.60 -3.51 -16.46
C LEU A 45 -5.99 -2.30 -17.34
N LYS A 46 -5.68 -1.07 -16.89
CA LYS A 46 -6.07 0.17 -17.59
C LYS A 46 -4.89 1.03 -18.02
N ILE A 47 -3.81 1.02 -17.25
CA ILE A 47 -2.63 1.84 -17.52
C ILE A 47 -1.34 1.09 -17.16
N PRO A 48 -0.33 1.07 -18.05
CA PRO A 48 1.00 0.58 -17.66
C PRO A 48 1.58 1.41 -16.52
N ALA A 49 2.20 0.77 -15.53
CA ALA A 49 2.74 1.46 -14.35
C ALA A 49 3.71 2.60 -14.71
N GLY A 50 4.58 2.40 -15.70
CA GLY A 50 5.52 3.42 -16.18
C GLY A 50 4.86 4.64 -16.86
N LYS A 51 3.56 4.58 -17.17
CA LYS A 51 2.80 5.71 -17.72
C LYS A 51 1.98 6.43 -16.65
N LEU A 52 2.07 6.04 -15.38
CA LEU A 52 1.23 6.62 -14.34
C LEU A 52 1.53 8.10 -14.07
N SER A 53 2.77 8.56 -14.26
CA SER A 53 3.11 9.97 -14.09
C SER A 53 2.37 10.88 -15.08
N SER A 54 2.04 10.40 -16.28
CA SER A 54 1.37 11.21 -17.30
C SER A 54 -0.08 11.57 -16.98
N VAL A 55 -0.70 10.85 -16.03
CA VAL A 55 -2.08 11.10 -15.58
C VAL A 55 -2.14 11.78 -14.21
N LEU A 56 -0.98 12.05 -13.61
CA LEU A 56 -0.86 12.78 -12.36
C LEU A 56 -0.35 14.20 -12.66
N PRO A 57 -0.96 15.26 -12.11
CA PRO A 57 -0.50 16.64 -12.30
C PRO A 57 0.73 16.94 -11.41
N ILE A 58 1.80 16.19 -11.60
CA ILE A 58 3.07 16.29 -10.89
C ILE A 58 4.19 16.23 -11.91
N GLN A 59 5.29 16.91 -11.62
CA GLN A 59 6.48 16.84 -12.49
C GLN A 59 7.04 15.41 -12.51
N ASP A 60 7.50 14.97 -13.68
CA ASP A 60 8.18 13.69 -13.82
C ASP A 60 9.39 13.62 -12.88
N GLY A 61 9.58 12.46 -12.23
CA GLY A 61 10.62 12.25 -11.23
C GLY A 61 10.25 12.63 -9.79
N VAL A 62 9.08 13.23 -9.55
CA VAL A 62 8.60 13.54 -8.19
C VAL A 62 8.00 12.31 -7.49
N ILE A 63 7.31 11.44 -8.23
CA ILE A 63 6.87 10.14 -7.69
C ILE A 63 8.04 9.16 -7.66
N LYS A 64 8.25 8.55 -6.50
CA LYS A 64 9.26 7.52 -6.31
C LYS A 64 8.62 6.15 -6.34
N PRO A 65 9.20 5.15 -7.01
CA PRO A 65 8.66 3.79 -6.99
C PRO A 65 8.73 3.18 -5.59
N VAL A 66 7.77 2.34 -5.24
CA VAL A 66 7.80 1.50 -4.05
C VAL A 66 8.66 0.26 -4.35
N PRO A 67 9.76 0.00 -3.62
CA PRO A 67 10.74 -1.02 -4.02
C PRO A 67 10.19 -2.45 -4.18
N TRP A 68 9.14 -2.78 -3.44
CA TRP A 68 8.50 -4.09 -3.46
C TRP A 68 7.25 -4.17 -4.33
N SER A 69 6.84 -3.10 -5.03
CA SER A 69 5.64 -3.11 -5.89
C SER A 69 5.98 -2.55 -7.26
N SER A 70 5.89 -3.37 -8.31
CA SER A 70 6.18 -2.94 -9.70
C SER A 70 5.21 -1.90 -10.24
N ASP A 71 4.06 -1.74 -9.60
CA ASP A 71 2.98 -0.82 -9.92
C ASP A 71 2.71 0.21 -8.81
N GLY A 72 3.51 0.24 -7.75
CA GLY A 72 3.33 1.13 -6.59
C GLY A 72 4.25 2.34 -6.59
N PHE A 73 3.72 3.49 -6.17
CA PHE A 73 4.46 4.75 -6.13
C PHE A 73 4.17 5.52 -4.83
N TYR A 74 5.20 6.11 -4.24
CA TYR A 74 5.08 7.07 -3.15
C TYR A 74 4.53 8.39 -3.67
N LEU A 75 3.66 9.00 -2.87
CA LEU A 75 3.10 10.31 -3.13
C LEU A 75 3.79 11.38 -2.29
N PRO A 76 3.98 12.59 -2.84
CA PRO A 76 4.44 13.71 -2.04
C PRO A 76 3.39 14.08 -0.97
N SER A 77 3.87 14.59 0.16
CA SER A 77 3.00 15.00 1.27
C SER A 77 1.98 16.06 0.81
N GLY A 78 0.74 15.94 1.30
CA GLY A 78 -0.35 16.86 0.97
C GLY A 78 -1.01 16.64 -0.40
N PHE A 79 -0.48 15.75 -1.25
CA PHE A 79 -1.09 15.44 -2.54
C PHE A 79 -2.42 14.69 -2.38
N ARG A 80 -3.45 15.10 -3.14
CA ARG A 80 -4.83 14.58 -3.02
C ARG A 80 -5.26 13.87 -4.30
N PRO A 81 -4.77 12.65 -4.57
CA PRO A 81 -5.05 11.92 -5.81
C PRO A 81 -6.54 11.57 -5.98
N GLY A 82 -7.31 11.50 -4.89
CA GLY A 82 -8.73 11.14 -4.93
C GLY A 82 -9.65 12.12 -5.66
N ARG A 83 -9.18 13.35 -5.93
CA ARG A 83 -9.92 14.37 -6.70
C ARG A 83 -9.59 14.36 -8.19
N LEU A 84 -8.63 13.55 -8.62
CA LEU A 84 -8.20 13.51 -10.01
C LEU A 84 -9.17 12.67 -10.85
N PRO A 85 -9.42 13.04 -12.12
CA PRO A 85 -10.23 12.23 -13.03
C PRO A 85 -9.73 10.78 -13.14
N GLY A 86 -8.42 10.58 -13.09
CA GLY A 86 -7.80 9.25 -13.12
C GLY A 86 -8.23 8.33 -11.97
N HIS A 87 -8.55 8.90 -10.80
CA HIS A 87 -9.09 8.13 -9.68
C HIS A 87 -10.50 7.61 -10.01
N SER A 88 -11.40 8.49 -10.46
CA SER A 88 -12.76 8.12 -10.86
C SER A 88 -12.79 7.16 -12.06
N ALA A 89 -11.81 7.28 -12.97
CA ALA A 89 -11.63 6.35 -14.08
C ALA A 89 -11.01 5.00 -13.66
N GLY A 90 -10.58 4.85 -12.40
CA GLY A 90 -9.96 3.65 -11.88
C GLY A 90 -8.58 3.36 -12.46
N LEU A 91 -7.83 4.38 -12.88
CA LEU A 91 -6.46 4.25 -13.40
C LEU A 91 -5.46 3.90 -12.29
N PHE A 92 -5.79 4.21 -11.04
CA PHE A 92 -4.98 3.87 -9.89
C PHE A 92 -5.85 3.72 -8.64
N TYR A 93 -5.31 3.05 -7.63
CA TYR A 93 -5.90 2.91 -6.31
C TYR A 93 -5.00 3.59 -5.27
N ILE A 94 -5.59 4.37 -4.35
CA ILE A 94 -4.83 5.05 -3.28
C ILE A 94 -4.57 4.02 -2.17
N GLN A 95 -3.30 3.71 -1.92
CA GLN A 95 -2.91 2.64 -1.00
C GLN A 95 -1.61 3.00 -0.31
N GLU A 96 -1.55 2.81 1.00
CA GLU A 96 -0.31 2.96 1.76
C GLU A 96 0.72 1.87 1.30
N PRO A 97 1.99 2.24 1.07
CA PRO A 97 3.03 1.33 0.55
C PRO A 97 3.17 -0.02 1.26
N SER A 98 3.14 -0.07 2.60
CA SER A 98 3.22 -1.34 3.33
C SER A 98 2.00 -2.24 3.05
N ALA A 99 0.82 -1.65 2.84
CA ALA A 99 -0.40 -2.39 2.53
C ALA A 99 -0.41 -3.02 1.12
N MET A 100 0.54 -2.66 0.25
CA MET A 100 0.72 -3.28 -1.07
C MET A 100 1.38 -4.66 -0.98
N LEU A 101 2.29 -4.83 0.00
CA LEU A 101 3.15 -6.01 0.10
C LEU A 101 2.40 -7.35 0.20
N PRO A 102 1.30 -7.49 0.96
CA PRO A 102 0.61 -8.79 1.05
C PRO A 102 0.13 -9.33 -0.29
N ALA A 103 -0.41 -8.47 -1.16
CA ALA A 103 -0.89 -8.89 -2.47
C ALA A 103 0.28 -9.20 -3.43
N VAL A 104 1.41 -8.46 -3.31
CA VAL A 104 2.64 -8.79 -4.03
C VAL A 104 3.16 -10.17 -3.63
N VAL A 105 3.20 -10.47 -2.33
CA VAL A 105 3.67 -11.77 -1.81
C VAL A 105 2.73 -12.90 -2.21
N LEU A 106 1.42 -12.66 -2.22
CA LEU A 106 0.43 -13.62 -2.72
C LEU A 106 0.69 -13.99 -4.19
N ASN A 107 1.16 -13.03 -5.00
CA ASN A 107 1.67 -13.26 -6.35
C ASN A 107 0.67 -14.00 -7.26
N ALA A 108 -0.59 -13.57 -7.25
CA ALA A 108 -1.68 -14.18 -8.00
C ALA A 108 -1.32 -14.37 -9.49
N LYS A 109 -1.80 -15.48 -10.08
CA LYS A 109 -1.55 -15.85 -11.47
C LYS A 109 -2.85 -15.99 -12.26
N PRO A 110 -2.85 -15.62 -13.55
CA PRO A 110 -4.00 -15.86 -14.42
C PRO A 110 -4.51 -17.30 -14.32
N GLY A 111 -5.84 -17.45 -14.17
CA GLY A 111 -6.52 -18.74 -14.06
C GLY A 111 -6.69 -19.28 -12.63
N GLU A 112 -6.06 -18.68 -11.62
CA GLU A 112 -6.22 -19.09 -10.22
C GLU A 112 -7.60 -18.75 -9.65
N ARG A 113 -7.96 -19.41 -8.54
CA ARG A 113 -9.17 -19.12 -7.75
C ARG A 113 -8.76 -18.62 -6.37
N ILE A 114 -9.06 -17.36 -6.07
CA ILE A 114 -8.58 -16.67 -4.87
C ILE A 114 -9.77 -16.14 -4.07
N LEU A 115 -9.71 -16.31 -2.75
CA LEU A 115 -10.66 -15.75 -1.79
C LEU A 115 -9.96 -14.66 -0.98
N ASP A 116 -10.43 -13.42 -1.09
CA ASP A 116 -10.13 -12.32 -0.18
C ASP A 116 -11.23 -12.27 0.88
N LEU A 117 -10.93 -12.86 2.05
CA LEU A 117 -11.92 -13.09 3.12
C LEU A 117 -12.38 -11.79 3.82
N CYS A 118 -11.52 -10.78 3.81
CA CYS A 118 -11.76 -9.47 4.45
C CYS A 118 -11.40 -8.37 3.44
N ALA A 119 -12.22 -8.25 2.40
CA ALA A 119 -11.84 -7.50 1.21
C ALA A 119 -11.93 -5.98 1.39
N ALA A 120 -12.88 -5.49 2.19
CA ALA A 120 -13.09 -4.05 2.36
C ALA A 120 -11.82 -3.33 2.86
N PRO A 121 -11.43 -2.18 2.27
CA PRO A 121 -12.13 -1.40 1.23
C PRO A 121 -11.82 -1.82 -0.23
N GLY A 122 -11.05 -2.88 -0.48
CA GLY A 122 -10.80 -3.45 -1.82
C GLY A 122 -9.39 -3.23 -2.37
N GLY A 123 -8.50 -2.58 -1.61
CA GLY A 123 -7.14 -2.26 -2.08
C GLY A 123 -6.32 -3.50 -2.47
N LYS A 124 -6.41 -4.58 -1.72
CA LYS A 124 -5.71 -5.83 -2.04
C LYS A 124 -6.43 -6.61 -3.13
N SER A 125 -7.75 -6.73 -3.05
CA SER A 125 -8.57 -7.42 -4.05
C SER A 125 -8.39 -6.82 -5.45
N THR A 126 -8.27 -5.50 -5.58
CA THR A 126 -7.98 -4.86 -6.87
C THR A 126 -6.58 -5.15 -7.41
N LYS A 127 -5.58 -5.44 -6.55
CA LYS A 127 -4.26 -5.90 -7.00
C LYS A 127 -4.36 -7.31 -7.54
N ILE A 128 -5.02 -8.18 -6.76
CA ILE A 128 -5.25 -9.57 -7.13
C ILE A 128 -5.98 -9.65 -8.48
N ALA A 129 -7.06 -8.88 -8.64
CA ALA A 129 -7.80 -8.82 -9.90
C ALA A 129 -6.93 -8.37 -11.09
N ALA A 130 -6.02 -7.41 -10.87
CA ALA A 130 -5.11 -6.95 -11.90
C ALA A 130 -4.08 -8.02 -12.30
N ASP A 131 -3.59 -8.80 -11.33
CA ASP A 131 -2.63 -9.89 -11.54
C ASP A 131 -3.27 -11.13 -12.18
N LEU A 132 -4.55 -11.38 -11.92
CA LEU A 132 -5.34 -12.42 -12.59
C LEU A 132 -5.58 -12.12 -14.08
N GLN A 133 -5.39 -10.86 -14.53
CA GLN A 133 -5.56 -10.45 -15.93
C GLN A 133 -6.95 -10.79 -16.54
N GLY A 134 -7.99 -10.86 -15.71
CA GLY A 134 -9.33 -11.25 -16.14
C GLY A 134 -9.55 -12.76 -16.31
N GLU A 135 -8.58 -13.59 -15.92
CA GLU A 135 -8.65 -15.06 -15.97
C GLU A 135 -8.72 -15.66 -14.57
N GLY A 136 -9.63 -16.62 -14.36
CA GLY A 136 -9.81 -17.29 -13.08
C GLY A 136 -10.99 -16.77 -12.27
N LEU A 137 -10.91 -16.83 -10.94
CA LEU A 137 -11.97 -16.38 -10.02
C LEU A 137 -11.36 -15.61 -8.85
N LEU A 138 -11.89 -14.41 -8.59
CA LEU A 138 -11.67 -13.69 -7.35
C LEU A 138 -13.00 -13.58 -6.60
N TRP A 139 -13.06 -14.15 -5.40
CA TRP A 139 -14.14 -13.91 -4.44
C TRP A 139 -13.68 -12.89 -3.41
N ALA A 140 -14.40 -11.77 -3.30
CA ALA A 140 -14.13 -10.72 -2.32
C ALA A 140 -15.30 -10.65 -1.33
N ASN A 141 -15.04 -10.94 -0.06
CA ASN A 141 -16.03 -11.00 1.03
C ASN A 141 -15.96 -9.79 1.97
#